data_AF-T0QMH2-F1
#
_entry.id   AF-T0QMH2-F1
#
_cell.length_a   1.000
_cell.length_b   1.000
_cell.length_c   1.000
_cell.angle_alpha   90.00
_cell.angle_beta   90.00
_cell.angle_gamma   90.00
#
_symmetry.space_group_name_H-M   'P 1'
#
loop_
_entity.id
_entity.type
_entity.pdbx_description
1 polymer ?
#
loop_
_entity_poly.entity_id
_entity_poly.type
_entity_poly.pdbx_seq_one_letter_code
_entity_poly.pdbx_strand_id
1 'polypeptide(L)'
;MRLPNPYSLKETLGKLRDGLAAASNEGALALLDKAVTQAGDDQIYAKQFEEALLLGSTIEIRECLSCFGDYFERSRDAPPYYPHHDAVNGIDSTLYAILFDAAHPDTEQAYE
;
A
#
# COMPACT_ATOMS: atom_id res chain seq x y z
N MET A 1 10.16 9.42 5.80
CA MET A 1 10.31 8.87 7.16
C MET A 1 10.00 7.39 7.08
N ARG A 2 10.86 6.51 7.61
CA ARG A 2 10.64 5.05 7.58
C ARG A 2 10.21 4.61 8.97
N LEU A 3 8.94 4.24 9.13
CA LEU A 3 8.44 3.67 10.37
C LEU A 3 8.78 2.17 10.39
N PRO A 4 9.24 1.63 11.52
CA PRO A 4 9.49 0.20 11.63
C PRO A 4 8.15 -0.55 11.53
N ASN A 5 8.12 -1.62 10.73
CA ASN A 5 6.97 -2.51 10.68
C ASN A 5 7.12 -3.60 11.76
N PRO A 6 6.31 -3.59 12.84
CA PRO A 6 6.40 -4.60 13.90
C PRO A 6 5.65 -5.89 13.56
N TYR A 7 4.91 -5.92 12.45
CA TYR A 7 4.04 -7.01 12.06
C TYR A 7 4.75 -7.97 11.10
N SER A 8 4.37 -9.25 11.15
CA SER A 8 4.75 -10.19 10.08
C SER A 8 4.13 -9.77 8.74
N LEU A 9 4.61 -10.33 7.64
CA LEU A 9 4.02 -10.11 6.31
C LEU A 9 2.52 -10.46 6.31
N LYS A 10 2.16 -11.59 6.92
CA LYS A 10 0.76 -12.05 7.00
C LYS A 10 -0.12 -11.05 7.76
N GLU A 11 0.36 -10.54 8.89
CA GLU A 11 -0.37 -9.55 9.69
C GLU A 11 -0.46 -8.21 8.96
N THR A 12 0.62 -7.78 8.30
CA THR A 12 0.63 -6.55 7.49
C THR A 12 -0.40 -6.62 6.38
N LEU A 13 -0.45 -7.73 5.63
CA LEU A 13 -1.44 -7.94 4.57
C LEU A 13 -2.87 -8.03 5.10
N GLY A 14 -3.08 -8.61 6.29
CA GLY A 14 -4.38 -8.62 6.95
C GLY A 14 -4.86 -7.22 7.30
N LYS A 15 -4.02 -6.45 8.00
CA LYS A 15 -4.32 -5.07 8.40
C LYS A 15 -4.54 -4.15 7.20
N LEU A 16 -3.77 -4.32 6.13
CA LEU A 16 -3.96 -3.60 4.87
C LEU A 16 -5.35 -3.88 4.28
N ARG A 17 -5.77 -5.15 4.21
CA ARG A 17 -7.12 -5.49 3.74
C ARG A 17 -8.21 -4.87 4.60
N ASP A 18 -8.07 -4.97 5.92
CA ASP A 18 -9.06 -4.41 6.85
C ASP A 18 -9.16 -2.89 6.73
N GLY A 19 -8.03 -2.19 6.68
CA GLY A 19 -7.98 -0.73 6.55
C GLY A 19 -8.51 -0.23 5.21
N LEU A 20 -8.18 -0.90 4.10
CA LEU A 20 -8.68 -0.54 2.78
C LEU A 20 -10.19 -0.83 2.64
N ALA A 21 -10.68 -1.92 3.24
CA ALA A 21 -12.10 -2.23 3.30
C ALA A 21 -12.87 -1.19 4.14
N ALA A 22 -12.33 -0.78 5.28
CA ALA A 22 -12.92 0.28 6.10
C ALA A 22 -13.02 1.62 5.35
N ALA A 23 -12.04 1.92 4.49
CA ALA A 23 -12.03 3.10 3.64
C ALA A 23 -12.86 2.95 2.34
N SER A 24 -13.52 1.81 2.11
CA SER A 24 -14.22 1.50 0.85
C SER A 24 -13.35 1.69 -0.40
N ASN A 25 -12.04 1.45 -0.30
CA ASN A 25 -11.10 1.65 -1.39
C ASN A 25 -10.95 0.37 -2.23
N GLU A 26 -11.96 0.08 -3.04
CA GLU A 26 -12.03 -1.14 -3.87
C GLU A 26 -10.86 -1.26 -4.86
N GLY A 27 -10.38 -0.13 -5.40
CA GLY A 27 -9.24 -0.11 -6.33
C GLY A 27 -7.94 -0.56 -5.66
N ALA A 28 -7.69 -0.10 -4.43
CA ALA A 28 -6.54 -0.53 -3.63
C ALA A 28 -6.63 -2.00 -3.22
N LEU A 29 -7.82 -2.49 -2.86
CA LEU A 29 -8.04 -3.92 -2.56
C LEU A 29 -7.75 -4.80 -3.77
N ALA A 30 -8.30 -4.44 -4.94
CA ALA A 30 -8.07 -5.19 -6.17
C ALA A 30 -6.59 -5.21 -6.58
N LEU A 31 -5.88 -4.09 -6.38
CA LEU A 31 -4.44 -4.01 -6.64
C LEU A 31 -3.64 -4.86 -5.65
N LEU A 32 -4.00 -4.83 -4.36
CA LEU A 32 -3.34 -5.63 -3.32
C LEU A 32 -3.50 -7.13 -3.60
N ASP A 33 -4.69 -7.58 -4.03
CA ASP A 33 -4.91 -8.98 -4.37
C ASP A 33 -4.15 -9.41 -5.63
N LYS A 34 -3.99 -8.52 -6.62
CA LYS A 34 -3.09 -8.77 -7.76
C LYS A 34 -1.64 -8.95 -7.32
N ALA A 35 -1.15 -8.07 -6.45
CA ALA A 35 0.20 -8.17 -5.89
C ALA A 35 0.41 -9.46 -5.11
N VAL A 36 -0.56 -9.85 -4.27
CA VAL A 36 -0.51 -11.12 -3.54
C VAL A 36 -0.54 -12.33 -4.46
N THR A 37 -1.34 -12.27 -5.53
CA THR A 37 -1.40 -13.35 -6.54
C THR A 37 -0.06 -13.50 -7.25
N GLN A 38 0.51 -12.39 -7.75
CA GLN A 38 1.83 -12.39 -8.40
C GLN A 38 2.94 -12.89 -7.47
N ALA A 39 2.90 -12.53 -6.17
CA ALA A 39 3.85 -13.06 -5.20
C ALA A 39 3.70 -14.57 -4.96
N GLY A 40 2.53 -15.15 -5.25
CA GLY A 40 2.34 -16.60 -5.28
C GLY A 40 2.98 -17.27 -6.51
N ASP A 41 2.98 -16.57 -7.64
CA ASP A 41 3.44 -17.10 -8.94
C ASP A 41 4.93 -16.83 -9.23
N ASP A 42 5.50 -15.75 -8.69
CA ASP A 42 6.88 -15.30 -8.92
C ASP A 42 7.63 -15.09 -7.60
N GLN A 43 8.60 -15.96 -7.31
CA GLN A 43 9.41 -15.90 -6.09
C GLN A 43 10.31 -14.66 -6.00
N ILE A 44 10.76 -14.11 -7.14
CA ILE A 44 11.58 -12.90 -7.16
C ILE A 44 10.69 -11.72 -6.74
N TYR A 45 9.51 -11.63 -7.36
CA TYR A 45 8.52 -10.64 -6.97
C TYR A 45 8.10 -10.79 -5.51
N ALA A 46 7.86 -12.03 -5.05
CA ALA A 46 7.46 -12.31 -3.67
C ALA A 46 8.45 -11.73 -2.65
N LYS A 47 9.75 -11.93 -2.89
CA LYS A 47 10.81 -11.41 -2.02
C LYS A 47 10.84 -9.89 -2.03
N GLN A 48 10.74 -9.27 -3.21
CA GLN A 48 10.70 -7.81 -3.34
C GLN A 48 9.46 -7.22 -2.66
N PHE A 49 8.31 -7.88 -2.79
CA PHE A 49 7.06 -7.46 -2.19
C PHE A 49 7.09 -7.54 -0.67
N GLU A 50 7.66 -8.63 -0.12
CA GLU A 50 7.89 -8.75 1.32
C GLU A 50 8.85 -7.69 1.84
N GLU A 51 10.01 -7.50 1.18
CA GLU A 51 10.99 -6.48 1.56
C GLU A 51 10.36 -5.08 1.49
N ALA A 52 9.57 -4.77 0.46
CA ALA A 52 8.89 -3.49 0.32
C ALA A 52 7.87 -3.23 1.44
N LEU A 53 7.07 -4.23 1.84
CA LEU A 53 6.05 -4.06 2.88
C LEU A 53 6.63 -4.03 4.30
N LEU A 54 7.71 -4.76 4.57
CA LEU A 54 8.29 -4.86 5.91
C LEU A 54 9.38 -3.81 6.16
N LEU A 55 10.13 -3.47 5.12
CA LEU A 55 11.35 -2.68 5.20
C LEU A 55 11.35 -1.50 4.22
N GLY A 56 10.43 -1.47 3.26
CA GLY A 56 10.43 -0.46 2.22
C GLY A 56 9.99 0.91 2.69
N SER A 57 10.45 1.90 1.94
CA SER A 57 9.93 3.25 1.90
C SER A 57 8.73 3.34 0.96
N THR A 58 8.04 4.49 1.00
CA THR A 58 7.00 4.84 0.02
C THR A 58 7.45 4.65 -1.44
N ILE A 59 8.72 4.90 -1.76
CA ILE A 59 9.24 4.72 -3.13
C ILE A 59 9.30 3.24 -3.47
N GLU A 60 9.89 2.41 -2.61
CA GLU A 60 10.04 0.96 -2.85
C GLU A 60 8.69 0.24 -2.94
N ILE A 61 7.71 0.66 -2.13
CA ILE A 61 6.33 0.16 -2.22
C ILE A 61 5.70 0.52 -3.57
N ARG A 62 5.88 1.77 -4.02
CA ARG A 62 5.34 2.24 -5.32
C ARG A 62 6.00 1.53 -6.49
N GLU A 63 7.31 1.35 -6.46
CA GLU A 63 8.06 0.60 -7.47
C GLU A 63 7.58 -0.86 -7.54
N CYS A 64 7.40 -1.51 -6.39
CA CYS A 64 6.90 -2.88 -6.32
C CYS A 64 5.48 -3.03 -6.90
N LEU A 65 4.61 -2.05 -6.69
CA LEU A 65 3.23 -2.08 -7.20
C LEU A 65 3.09 -1.60 -8.65
N SER A 66 4.10 -0.92 -9.21
CA SER A 66 4.07 -0.39 -10.59
C SER A 66 4.07 -1.48 -11.67
N CYS A 67 4.32 -2.75 -11.32
CA CYS A 67 4.19 -3.87 -12.25
C CYS A 67 2.74 -4.11 -12.74
N PHE A 68 1.73 -3.59 -12.04
CA PHE A 68 0.31 -3.76 -12.39
C PHE A 68 -0.33 -2.54 -13.07
N GLY A 69 0.44 -1.49 -13.35
CA GLY A 69 -0.03 -0.29 -14.01
C GLY A 69 0.93 0.88 -13.86
N ASP A 70 0.82 1.86 -14.76
CA ASP A 70 1.65 3.06 -14.71
C ASP A 70 1.17 3.94 -13.55
N TYR A 71 1.89 3.91 -12.43
CA TYR A 71 1.54 4.66 -11.21
C TYR A 71 1.40 6.17 -11.50
N PHE A 72 2.14 6.67 -12.50
CA PHE A 72 1.99 7.99 -13.09
C PHE A 72 1.46 7.84 -14.52
N GLU A 73 0.18 7.56 -14.69
CA GLU A 73 -0.44 7.62 -16.01
C GLU A 73 -0.18 9.02 -16.62
N ARG A 74 0.09 9.04 -17.92
CA ARG A 74 0.35 10.28 -18.66
C ARG A 74 -0.81 11.26 -18.44
N SER A 75 -0.46 12.53 -18.26
CA SER A 75 -1.44 13.61 -18.15
C SER A 75 -2.46 13.53 -19.30
N ARG A 76 -3.74 13.54 -18.97
CA ARG A 76 -4.87 13.46 -19.92
C ARG A 76 -5.16 14.85 -20.46
N ASP A 77 -5.70 14.95 -21.67
CA ASP A 77 -6.12 16.24 -22.27
C ASP A 77 -7.44 16.78 -21.67
N ALA A 78 -8.09 16.00 -20.80
CA ALA A 78 -9.35 16.35 -20.13
C ALA A 78 -9.31 16.00 -18.64
N PRO A 79 -10.08 16.70 -17.78
CA PRO A 79 -10.15 16.41 -16.35
C PRO A 79 -10.61 14.97 -16.04
N PRO A 80 -10.04 14.31 -15.01
CA PRO A 80 -8.89 14.76 -14.22
C PRO A 80 -7.59 14.67 -15.04
N TYR A 81 -6.88 15.79 -15.16
CA TYR A 81 -5.69 15.94 -16.00
C TYR A 81 -4.53 15.06 -15.51
N TYR A 82 -4.41 14.87 -14.19
CA TYR A 82 -3.41 14.00 -13.58
C TYR A 82 -4.14 12.84 -12.89
N PRO A 83 -4.52 11.79 -13.63
CA PRO A 83 -5.09 10.60 -13.02
C PRO A 83 -4.03 9.93 -12.15
N HIS A 84 -4.12 10.15 -10.85
CA HIS A 84 -3.36 9.35 -9.90
C HIS A 84 -4.06 8.01 -9.75
N HIS A 85 -3.30 6.92 -9.80
CA HIS A 85 -3.83 5.63 -9.37
C HIS A 85 -4.00 5.66 -7.84
N ASP A 86 -5.19 6.07 -7.39
CA ASP A 86 -5.60 6.12 -5.97
C ASP A 86 -5.36 4.78 -5.26
N ALA A 87 -5.31 3.67 -5.98
CA ALA A 87 -5.07 2.34 -5.44
C ALA A 87 -3.72 2.21 -4.72
N VAL A 88 -2.61 2.62 -5.35
CA VAL A 88 -1.27 2.55 -4.74
C VAL A 88 -1.15 3.57 -3.61
N ASN A 89 -1.71 4.78 -3.80
CA ASN A 89 -1.71 5.80 -2.75
C ASN A 89 -2.55 5.35 -1.54
N GLY A 90 -3.64 4.62 -1.78
CA GLY A 90 -4.46 3.98 -0.76
C GLY A 90 -3.66 2.96 0.04
N ILE A 91 -2.95 2.04 -0.62
CA ILE A 91 -2.09 1.06 0.05
C ILE A 91 -1.00 1.74 0.90
N ASP A 92 -0.28 2.71 0.33
CA ASP A 92 0.79 3.44 1.02
C ASP A 92 0.27 4.25 2.22
N SER A 93 -0.85 4.96 2.06
CA SER A 93 -1.47 5.75 3.14
C SER A 93 -2.00 4.85 4.26
N THR A 94 -2.67 3.75 3.91
CA THR A 94 -3.17 2.79 4.90
C THR A 94 -2.03 2.09 5.62
N LEU A 95 -0.96 1.70 4.91
CA LEU A 95 0.23 1.14 5.56
C LEU A 95 0.84 2.15 6.53
N TYR A 96 1.00 3.40 6.10
CA TYR A 96 1.53 4.45 6.96
C TYR A 96 0.69 4.63 8.22
N ALA A 97 -0.63 4.69 8.10
CA ALA A 97 -1.54 4.79 9.26
C ALA A 97 -1.37 3.60 10.23
N ILE A 98 -1.32 2.37 9.71
CA ILE A 98 -1.08 1.16 10.51
C ILE A 98 0.25 1.23 11.27
N LEU A 99 1.31 1.65 10.59
CA LEU A 99 2.64 1.77 11.20
C LEU A 99 2.73 2.92 12.19
N PHE A 100 2.01 4.01 11.92
CA PHE A 100 1.96 5.17 12.79
C PHE A 100 1.25 4.85 14.10
N ASP A 101 0.08 4.20 14.03
CA ASP A 101 -0.68 3.75 15.20
C ASP A 101 0.14 2.75 16.03
N ALA A 102 0.87 1.85 15.37
CA ALA A 102 1.76 0.90 16.04
C ALA A 102 2.95 1.57 16.75
N ALA A 103 3.49 2.64 16.17
CA ALA A 103 4.60 3.41 16.75
C ALA A 103 4.15 4.34 17.88
N HIS A 104 2.86 4.71 17.92
CA HIS A 104 2.31 5.66 18.90
C HIS A 104 0.98 5.16 19.50
N PRO A 105 1.01 4.05 20.28
CA PRO A 105 -0.19 3.41 20.81
C PRO A 105 -1.02 4.29 21.76
N ASP A 106 -0.42 5.36 22.32
CA ASP A 106 -1.07 6.31 23.23
C ASP A 106 -1.69 7.52 22.51
N THR A 107 -1.65 7.56 21.18
CA THR A 107 -2.31 8.61 20.40
C THR A 107 -3.77 8.24 20.24
N GLU A 108 -4.58 8.49 21.27
CA GLU A 108 -6.03 8.58 21.06
C GLU A 108 -6.26 9.63 19.97
N GLN A 109 -6.93 9.22 18.90
CA GLN A 109 -7.24 10.08 17.78
C GLN A 109 -8.24 11.14 18.25
N ALA A 110 -7.72 12.29 18.68
CA ALA A 110 -8.48 13.51 18.84
C ALA A 110 -8.90 13.99 17.45
N TYR A 111 -9.98 13.43 16.92
CA TYR A 111 -10.70 14.01 15.80
C TYR A 111 -11.61 15.11 16.35
N GLU A 112 -11.27 16.38 16.06
CA GLU A 112 -12.24 17.50 16.07
C GLU A 112 -12.94 17.62 14.71
#